data_AF-A0A8C6HWX8-F1
#
_entry.id   AF-A0A8C6HWX8-F1
#
_cell.length_a   1.000
_cell.length_b   1.000
_cell.length_c   1.000
_cell.angle_alpha   90.00
_cell.angle_beta   90.00
_cell.angle_gamma   90.00
#
_symmetry.space_group_name_H-M   'P 1'
#
loop_
_entity.id
_entity.type
_entity.pdbx_description
1 polymer ?
#
loop_
_entity_poly.entity_id
_entity_poly.type
_entity_poly.pdbx_seq_one_letter_code
_entity_poly.pdbx_strand_id
1 'polypeptide(L)'
;MLGLDACELGEQLLELLRLALCARVLLADKDGESTPSDEVLDEIVPEYQAPGKKSMLAIWQLDPGDVSLVKYKQALLGPLPPIMDPSLPNVQVTRLTLLTEQAPGPIIMDLTGDLDALKNQVFVLKEGIEYKVKITFKVRVTAVEASHVPAFQRRPLTFSFPQVNKEIVSGLKCLHHTYRRGLRVDKAIFMVGSYGPRAQEYEFVTSVEEAPRGALARGLYVVRSLFTDDDRLNHLSWEWHLHVCQDWKD
;
A
#
# COMPACT_ATOMS: atom_id res chain seq x y z
N MET A 1 43.28 10.42 16.98
CA MET A 1 43.34 10.10 15.55
C MET A 1 41.98 9.54 15.17
N LEU A 2 41.13 10.33 14.51
CA LEU A 2 39.86 9.84 13.98
C LEU A 2 40.15 9.27 12.60
N GLY A 3 40.42 7.96 12.54
CA GLY A 3 40.47 7.25 11.27
C GLY A 3 39.05 7.09 10.75
N LEU A 4 38.64 7.93 9.81
CA LEU A 4 37.47 7.66 8.98
C LEU A 4 37.77 6.38 8.20
N ASP A 5 37.00 5.33 8.45
CA ASP A 5 37.13 4.05 7.74
C ASP A 5 36.89 4.30 6.25
N ALA A 6 37.79 3.80 5.40
CA ALA A 6 37.71 3.98 3.95
C ALA A 6 36.41 3.40 3.38
N CYS A 7 35.81 2.42 4.07
CA CYS A 7 34.50 1.85 3.74
C CYS A 7 33.37 2.88 3.97
N GLU A 8 33.41 3.61 5.09
CA GLU A 8 32.39 4.62 5.44
C GLU A 8 32.43 5.83 4.50
N LEU A 9 33.63 6.23 4.06
CA LEU A 9 33.83 7.27 3.04
C LEU A 9 33.28 6.85 1.67
N GLY A 10 33.41 5.56 1.32
CA GLY A 10 32.87 5.00 0.07
C GLY A 10 31.34 5.03 0.04
N GLU A 11 30.70 4.59 1.12
CA GLU A 11 29.23 4.63 1.29
C GLU A 11 28.71 6.07 1.32
N GLN A 12 29.39 6.98 2.02
CA GLN A 12 29.02 8.41 2.04
C GLN A 12 29.14 9.06 0.66
N LEU A 13 30.14 8.68 -0.14
CA LEU A 13 30.29 9.17 -1.50
C LEU A 13 29.22 8.58 -2.42
N LEU A 14 28.87 7.30 -2.26
CA LEU A 14 27.80 6.66 -3.01
C LEU A 14 26.44 7.29 -2.68
N GLU A 15 26.18 7.58 -1.42
CA GLU A 15 24.96 8.26 -0.98
C GLU A 15 24.92 9.72 -1.45
N LEU A 16 26.05 10.43 -1.43
CA LEU A 16 26.17 11.77 -2.03
C LEU A 16 25.96 11.73 -3.54
N LEU A 17 26.48 10.71 -4.23
CA LEU A 17 26.27 10.51 -5.67
C LEU A 17 24.81 10.16 -5.96
N ARG A 18 24.16 9.32 -5.14
CA ARG A 18 22.74 8.99 -5.22
C ARG A 18 21.89 10.24 -5.02
N LEU A 19 22.14 11.01 -3.96
CA LEU A 19 21.47 12.28 -3.69
C LEU A 19 21.70 13.30 -4.84
N ALA A 20 22.90 13.37 -5.40
CA ALA A 20 23.22 14.25 -6.51
C ALA A 20 22.57 13.81 -7.84
N LEU A 21 22.48 12.50 -8.10
CA LEU A 21 21.77 11.95 -9.26
C LEU A 21 20.26 12.16 -9.12
N CYS A 22 19.68 11.90 -7.94
CA CYS A 22 18.29 12.22 -7.64
C CYS A 22 18.01 13.71 -7.83
N ALA A 23 18.88 14.60 -7.33
CA ALA A 23 18.73 16.04 -7.54
C ALA A 23 18.85 16.46 -9.02
N ARG A 24 19.73 15.83 -9.81
CA ARG A 24 19.88 16.13 -11.25
C ARG A 24 18.71 15.66 -12.09
N VAL A 25 18.07 14.55 -11.74
CA VAL A 25 16.81 14.10 -12.37
C VAL A 25 15.65 15.07 -12.03
N LEU A 26 15.71 15.72 -10.85
CA LEU A 26 14.64 16.58 -10.34
C LEU A 26 14.70 18.05 -10.74
N LEU A 27 15.83 18.54 -11.26
CA LEU A 27 15.91 19.91 -11.81
C LEU A 27 15.28 20.03 -13.20
N ALA A 28 14.61 18.97 -13.70
CA ALA A 28 13.90 18.98 -14.97
C ALA A 28 12.44 19.46 -14.88
N ASP A 29 11.82 19.48 -13.70
CA ASP A 29 10.46 20.03 -13.54
C ASP A 29 10.47 21.16 -12.51
N LYS A 30 10.48 22.38 -13.05
CA LYS A 30 10.28 23.61 -12.31
C LYS A 30 8.88 24.11 -12.63
N ASP A 31 8.11 24.34 -11.56
CA ASP A 31 6.80 25.00 -11.49
C ASP A 31 5.57 24.07 -11.54
N GLY A 32 5.28 23.40 -10.42
CA GLY A 32 3.97 22.78 -10.17
C GLY A 32 3.99 21.93 -8.90
N GLU A 33 3.07 22.21 -7.97
CA GLU A 33 2.82 21.36 -6.79
C GLU A 33 2.28 20.00 -7.27
N SER A 34 3.19 19.05 -7.52
CA SER A 34 2.83 17.70 -7.97
C SER A 34 2.28 16.91 -6.79
N THR A 35 1.02 16.50 -6.89
CA THR A 35 0.45 15.52 -5.98
C THR A 35 1.12 14.16 -6.22
N PRO A 36 1.25 13.28 -5.21
CA PRO A 36 1.84 11.94 -5.38
C PRO A 36 1.17 11.11 -6.49
N SER A 37 -0.06 11.46 -6.88
CA SER A 37 -0.81 10.85 -7.97
C SER A 37 -0.26 11.16 -9.36
N ASP A 38 0.36 12.33 -9.58
CA ASP A 38 0.79 12.75 -10.92
C ASP A 38 2.15 12.13 -11.34
N GLU A 39 2.99 11.77 -10.38
CA GLU A 39 4.33 11.19 -10.60
C GLU A 39 4.32 9.66 -10.84
N VAL A 40 3.14 9.03 -10.87
CA VAL A 40 2.96 7.59 -11.12
C VAL A 40 3.30 7.20 -12.57
N LEU A 41 3.51 8.17 -13.47
CA LEU A 41 3.60 7.94 -14.91
C LEU A 41 5.00 7.60 -15.47
N ASP A 42 6.08 7.84 -14.73
CA ASP A 42 7.42 7.90 -15.35
C ASP A 42 8.37 6.71 -15.16
N GLU A 43 7.88 5.54 -14.74
CA GLU A 43 8.67 4.31 -14.90
C GLU A 43 8.10 3.45 -16.03
N ILE A 44 8.86 3.36 -17.12
CA ILE A 44 8.60 2.54 -18.31
C ILE A 44 8.64 1.06 -17.87
N VAL A 45 7.52 0.57 -17.33
CA VAL A 45 7.24 -0.86 -17.26
C VAL A 45 6.84 -1.27 -18.67
N PRO A 46 7.52 -2.26 -19.28
CA PRO A 46 7.23 -2.66 -20.66
C PRO A 46 5.78 -3.14 -20.77
N GLU A 47 5.00 -2.42 -21.57
CA GLU A 47 3.76 -2.85 -22.25
C GLU A 47 2.68 -3.55 -21.39
N TYR A 48 2.62 -3.32 -20.08
CA TYR A 48 1.53 -3.84 -19.25
C TYR A 48 0.24 -3.04 -19.53
N GLN A 49 -0.80 -3.74 -19.99
CA GLN A 49 -2.15 -3.20 -20.15
C GLN A 49 -3.05 -3.75 -19.06
N ALA A 50 -3.61 -2.85 -18.24
CA ALA A 50 -4.56 -3.21 -17.21
C ALA A 50 -5.76 -3.97 -17.80
N PRO A 51 -6.27 -5.00 -17.11
CA PRO A 51 -7.42 -5.76 -17.59
C PRO A 51 -8.67 -4.87 -17.67
N GLY A 52 -9.56 -5.15 -18.63
CA GLY A 52 -10.86 -4.49 -18.69
C GLY A 52 -11.71 -4.80 -17.45
N LYS A 53 -12.38 -3.78 -16.90
CA LYS A 53 -13.24 -3.90 -15.71
C LYS A 53 -14.33 -4.96 -15.92
N LYS A 54 -14.37 -5.97 -15.04
CA LYS A 54 -15.43 -6.98 -14.99
C LYS A 54 -15.87 -7.19 -13.54
N SER A 55 -17.18 -7.20 -13.32
CA SER A 55 -17.73 -7.49 -12.01
C SER A 55 -17.54 -8.95 -11.61
N MET A 56 -17.49 -9.24 -10.32
CA MET A 56 -17.42 -10.63 -9.85
C MET A 56 -18.61 -11.47 -10.34
N LEU A 57 -19.82 -10.91 -10.41
CA LEU A 57 -20.98 -11.63 -10.93
C LEU A 57 -20.80 -12.02 -12.39
N ALA A 58 -20.28 -11.10 -13.22
CA ALA A 58 -19.98 -11.40 -14.61
C ALA A 58 -18.93 -12.53 -14.71
N ILE A 59 -17.88 -12.49 -13.89
CA ILE A 59 -16.84 -13.54 -13.86
C ILE A 59 -17.44 -14.91 -13.48
N TRP A 60 -18.35 -14.95 -12.50
CA TRP A 60 -19.04 -16.16 -12.08
C TRP A 60 -19.94 -16.76 -13.17
N GLN A 61 -20.59 -15.92 -13.97
CA GLN A 61 -21.53 -16.35 -15.02
C GLN A 61 -20.84 -16.77 -16.33
N LEU A 62 -19.56 -16.47 -16.50
CA LEU A 62 -18.80 -16.95 -17.66
C LEU A 62 -18.62 -18.48 -17.58
N ASP A 63 -18.73 -19.15 -18.72
CA ASP A 63 -18.41 -20.58 -18.90
C ASP A 63 -19.09 -21.53 -17.90
N PRO A 64 -20.43 -21.44 -17.69
CA PRO A 64 -21.11 -22.25 -16.68
C PRO A 64 -21.08 -23.76 -16.98
N GLY A 65 -20.81 -24.15 -18.22
CA GLY A 65 -20.68 -25.55 -18.64
C GLY A 65 -19.31 -26.17 -18.36
N ASP A 66 -18.30 -25.38 -17.99
CA ASP A 66 -16.94 -25.88 -17.73
C ASP A 66 -16.72 -26.13 -16.23
N VAL A 67 -16.75 -27.40 -15.85
CA VAL A 67 -16.56 -27.84 -14.45
C VAL A 67 -15.20 -27.42 -13.89
N SER A 68 -14.16 -27.36 -14.71
CA SER A 68 -12.80 -26.98 -14.29
C SER A 68 -12.74 -25.49 -13.98
N LEU A 69 -13.32 -24.66 -14.84
CA LEU A 69 -13.38 -23.20 -14.63
C LEU A 69 -14.29 -22.84 -13.45
N VAL A 70 -15.40 -23.54 -13.25
CA VAL A 70 -16.27 -23.36 -12.07
C VAL A 70 -15.50 -23.66 -10.79
N LYS A 71 -14.77 -24.79 -10.74
CA LYS A 71 -13.91 -25.13 -9.58
C LYS A 71 -12.81 -24.11 -9.35
N TYR A 72 -12.18 -23.62 -10.42
CA TYR A 72 -11.13 -22.60 -10.36
C TYR A 72 -11.65 -21.28 -9.77
N LYS A 73 -12.80 -20.79 -10.26
CA LYS A 73 -13.46 -19.59 -9.73
C LYS A 73 -13.86 -19.75 -8.27
N GLN A 74 -14.38 -20.91 -7.90
CA GLN A 74 -14.74 -21.22 -6.52
C GLN A 74 -13.51 -21.20 -5.59
N ALA A 75 -12.37 -21.74 -6.04
CA ALA A 75 -11.14 -21.75 -5.27
C ALA A 75 -10.55 -20.35 -5.05
N LEU A 76 -10.66 -19.46 -6.04
CA LEU A 76 -10.12 -18.10 -5.96
C LEU A 76 -11.05 -17.11 -5.27
N LEU A 77 -12.35 -17.17 -5.56
CA LEU A 77 -13.32 -16.15 -5.16
C LEU A 77 -14.16 -16.55 -3.94
N GLY A 78 -14.20 -17.86 -3.62
CA GLY A 78 -15.07 -18.38 -2.58
C GLY A 78 -16.57 -18.23 -2.91
N PRO A 79 -17.47 -18.50 -1.96
CA PRO A 79 -18.92 -18.36 -2.17
C PRO A 79 -19.29 -16.88 -2.35
N LEU A 80 -20.25 -16.56 -3.21
CA LEU A 80 -20.75 -15.19 -3.42
C LEU A 80 -21.38 -14.63 -2.13
N PRO A 81 -20.84 -13.54 -1.53
CA PRO A 81 -21.50 -12.91 -0.40
C PRO A 81 -22.81 -12.13 -0.79
N PRO A 82 -23.64 -11.67 0.15
CA PRO A 82 -24.81 -10.82 -0.12
C PRO A 82 -24.48 -9.37 -0.58
N ILE A 83 -25.50 -8.66 -1.05
CA ILE A 83 -25.50 -7.33 -1.70
C ILE A 83 -24.83 -6.23 -0.82
N MET A 84 -24.18 -5.24 -1.46
CA MET A 84 -23.42 -4.14 -0.81
C MET A 84 -24.24 -2.87 -0.55
N ASP A 85 -23.85 -2.13 0.50
CA ASP A 85 -24.10 -0.69 0.66
C ASP A 85 -23.01 0.09 -0.11
N PRO A 86 -23.35 0.97 -1.07
CA PRO A 86 -22.40 1.70 -1.91
C PRO A 86 -21.62 2.81 -1.17
N SER A 87 -21.92 3.11 0.09
CA SER A 87 -21.35 4.26 0.81
C SER A 87 -19.92 4.08 1.32
N LEU A 88 -19.41 2.84 1.42
CA LEU A 88 -18.12 2.56 2.05
C LEU A 88 -17.06 2.16 0.98
N PRO A 89 -15.73 2.34 1.22
CA PRO A 89 -14.64 2.04 0.27
C PRO A 89 -14.24 0.54 0.11
N ASN A 90 -14.04 0.05 -1.12
CA ASN A 90 -13.79 -1.39 -1.40
C ASN A 90 -12.52 -1.94 -0.70
N VAL A 91 -11.46 -1.14 -0.67
CA VAL A 91 -10.22 -1.43 0.06
C VAL A 91 -10.14 -0.55 1.29
N GLN A 92 -9.74 -1.15 2.41
CA GLN A 92 -9.41 -0.43 3.63
C GLN A 92 -8.04 -0.89 4.11
N VAL A 93 -7.04 -0.03 4.00
CA VAL A 93 -5.72 -0.28 4.59
C VAL A 93 -5.82 -0.03 6.09
N THR A 94 -5.40 -1.00 6.90
CA THR A 94 -5.58 -0.95 8.35
C THR A 94 -4.30 -0.61 9.07
N ARG A 95 -3.16 -1.12 8.59
CA ARG A 95 -1.89 -1.00 9.31
C ARG A 95 -0.69 -1.06 8.38
N LEU A 96 0.34 -0.30 8.72
CA LEU A 96 1.70 -0.51 8.21
C LEU A 96 2.62 -0.83 9.39
N THR A 97 3.43 -1.88 9.25
CA THR A 97 4.41 -2.30 10.27
C THR A 97 5.79 -2.37 9.66
N LEU A 98 6.78 -1.76 10.30
CA LEU A 98 8.19 -2.01 9.98
C LEU A 98 8.66 -3.22 10.78
N LEU A 99 8.89 -4.33 10.09
CA LEU A 99 9.36 -5.58 10.66
C LEU A 99 10.88 -5.60 10.68
N THR A 100 11.47 -5.68 11.87
CA THR A 100 12.90 -5.91 12.07
C THR A 100 13.11 -6.64 13.39
N GLU A 101 14.06 -7.57 13.43
CA GLU A 101 14.39 -8.33 14.65
C GLU A 101 15.19 -7.49 15.66
N GLN A 102 15.78 -6.39 15.21
CA GLN A 102 16.68 -5.57 16.01
C GLN A 102 15.97 -4.45 16.78
N ALA A 103 14.69 -4.18 16.50
CA ALA A 103 13.94 -3.13 17.18
C ALA A 103 13.61 -3.51 18.63
N PRO A 104 13.65 -2.54 19.57
CA PRO A 104 13.28 -2.79 20.97
C PRO A 104 11.78 -3.08 21.16
N GLY A 105 10.95 -2.71 20.18
CA GLY A 105 9.51 -2.92 20.19
C GLY A 105 8.92 -2.83 18.78
N PRO A 106 7.63 -3.17 18.62
CA PRO A 106 6.98 -3.16 17.32
C PRO A 106 6.77 -1.74 16.82
N ILE A 107 7.22 -1.46 15.59
CA ILE A 107 7.04 -0.17 14.92
C ILE A 107 5.79 -0.26 14.04
N ILE A 108 4.67 0.19 14.58
CA ILE A 108 3.34 0.03 13.98
C ILE A 108 2.69 1.41 13.76
N MET A 109 2.19 1.62 12.55
CA MET A 109 1.32 2.73 12.17
C MET A 109 -0.12 2.23 12.04
N ASP A 110 -1.03 2.75 12.85
CA ASP A 110 -2.47 2.51 12.68
C ASP A 110 -3.01 3.48 11.62
N LEU A 111 -3.49 2.92 10.51
CA LEU A 111 -3.98 3.67 9.35
C LEU A 111 -5.50 3.80 9.35
N THR A 112 -6.18 3.27 10.37
CA THR A 112 -7.64 3.41 10.55
C THR A 112 -8.05 4.61 11.40
N GLY A 113 -7.09 5.18 12.14
CA GLY A 113 -7.31 6.31 13.01
C GLY A 113 -7.11 7.66 12.32
N ASP A 114 -6.63 8.64 13.10
CA ASP A 114 -6.34 9.98 12.61
C ASP A 114 -4.99 10.03 11.86
N LEU A 115 -5.05 10.20 10.55
CA LEU A 115 -3.86 10.29 9.69
C LEU A 115 -3.07 11.58 9.92
N ASP A 116 -3.70 12.66 10.39
CA ASP A 116 -2.99 13.90 10.70
C ASP A 116 -2.16 13.74 11.99
N ALA A 117 -2.57 12.87 12.90
CA ALA A 117 -1.75 12.50 14.06
C ALA A 117 -0.46 11.79 13.63
N LEU A 118 -0.50 10.96 12.57
CA LEU A 118 0.69 10.28 12.03
C LEU A 118 1.73 11.26 11.48
N LYS A 119 1.30 12.39 10.92
CA LYS A 119 2.23 13.46 10.47
C LYS A 119 3.03 14.04 11.63
N ASN A 120 2.50 14.01 12.85
CA ASN A 120 3.22 14.51 14.02
C ASN A 120 4.05 13.42 14.72
N GLN A 121 3.89 12.16 14.33
CA GLN A 121 4.66 11.04 14.88
C GLN A 121 5.94 10.81 14.08
N VAL A 122 7.02 10.57 14.82
CA VAL A 122 8.34 10.25 14.26
C VAL A 122 8.71 8.83 14.67
N PHE A 123 8.84 7.96 13.68
CA PHE A 123 9.26 6.58 13.86
C PHE A 123 10.78 6.49 13.77
N VAL A 124 11.41 5.92 14.79
CA VAL A 124 12.88 5.77 14.81
C VAL A 124 13.26 4.46 14.13
N LEU A 125 14.33 4.48 13.34
CA LEU A 125 14.92 3.30 12.71
C LEU A 125 16.45 3.38 12.84
N LYS A 126 17.07 2.31 13.32
CA LYS A 126 18.53 2.24 13.41
C LYS A 126 19.14 2.13 12.00
N GLU A 127 20.22 2.86 11.76
CA GLU A 127 20.94 2.83 10.49
C GLU A 127 21.50 1.44 10.21
N GLY A 128 21.44 1.00 8.95
CA GLY A 128 22.05 -0.26 8.52
C GLY A 128 21.39 -1.53 9.01
N ILE A 129 20.21 -1.45 9.59
CA ILE A 129 19.43 -2.65 9.89
C ILE A 129 18.67 -3.10 8.66
N GLU A 130 18.49 -4.40 8.56
CA GLU A 130 17.51 -4.97 7.65
C GLU A 130 16.11 -4.84 8.23
N TYR A 131 15.17 -4.41 7.40
CA TYR A 131 13.75 -4.34 7.73
C TYR A 131 12.88 -4.79 6.55
N LYS A 132 11.63 -5.11 6.83
CA LYS A 132 10.58 -5.34 5.82
C LYS A 132 9.38 -4.49 6.15
N VAL A 133 8.67 -4.02 5.13
CA VAL A 133 7.39 -3.33 5.31
C VAL A 133 6.29 -4.39 5.23
N LYS A 134 5.48 -4.49 6.28
CA LYS A 134 4.24 -5.27 6.26
C LYS A 134 3.04 -4.34 6.17
N ILE A 135 2.24 -4.51 5.13
CA ILE A 135 0.97 -3.80 4.93
C ILE A 135 -0.16 -4.76 5.22
N THR A 136 -1.08 -4.34 6.10
CA THR A 136 -2.29 -5.07 6.43
C THR A 136 -3.50 -4.29 5.89
N PHE A 137 -4.37 -4.99 5.17
CA PHE A 137 -5.53 -4.37 4.51
C PHE A 137 -6.71 -5.34 4.39
N LYS A 138 -7.91 -4.79 4.24
CA LYS A 138 -9.15 -5.54 3.96
C LYS A 138 -9.63 -5.21 2.57
N VAL A 139 -10.02 -6.26 1.84
CA VAL A 139 -10.89 -6.14 0.67
C VAL A 139 -12.27 -6.57 1.12
N ARG A 140 -13.23 -5.66 1.07
CA ARG A 140 -14.51 -5.83 1.75
C ARG A 140 -15.22 -7.14 1.37
N VAL A 141 -15.62 -7.89 2.39
CA VAL A 141 -16.74 -8.85 2.33
C VAL A 141 -17.88 -8.32 3.15
N THR A 142 -19.03 -8.07 2.54
CA THR A 142 -20.26 -7.90 3.30
C THR A 142 -21.03 -9.21 3.34
N ALA A 143 -21.10 -9.81 4.53
CA ALA A 143 -22.24 -10.60 4.95
C ALA A 143 -23.28 -9.61 5.48
N VAL A 144 -24.47 -9.57 4.88
CA VAL A 144 -25.60 -8.96 5.57
C VAL A 144 -26.02 -9.98 6.63
N GLU A 145 -25.75 -9.71 7.90
CA GLU A 145 -26.45 -10.41 8.97
C GLU A 145 -27.94 -10.14 8.78
N ALA A 146 -28.71 -11.22 8.64
CA ALA A 146 -30.16 -11.18 8.59
C ALA A 146 -30.72 -10.77 9.96
N SER A 147 -30.51 -9.51 10.35
CA SER A 147 -31.13 -8.94 11.53
C SER A 147 -32.52 -8.40 11.14
N HIS A 148 -33.53 -9.11 11.62
CA HIS A 148 -34.95 -8.75 11.64
C HIS A 148 -35.67 -8.59 10.29
N VAL A 149 -36.16 -9.72 9.75
CA VAL A 149 -37.43 -9.71 9.03
C VAL A 149 -38.54 -9.77 10.07
N PRO A 150 -39.26 -8.68 10.40
CA PRO A 150 -40.51 -8.82 11.14
C PRO A 150 -41.44 -9.66 10.27
N ALA A 151 -41.96 -10.74 10.83
CA ALA A 151 -42.92 -11.61 10.18
C ALA A 151 -44.22 -10.83 9.93
N PHE A 152 -44.30 -10.06 8.85
CA PHE A 152 -45.57 -9.49 8.42
C PHE A 152 -45.68 -9.34 6.90
N GLN A 153 -46.70 -10.04 6.41
CA GLN A 153 -47.42 -9.88 5.14
C GLN A 153 -46.86 -10.55 3.88
N ARG A 154 -47.49 -11.69 3.57
CA ARG A 154 -47.43 -12.47 2.33
C ARG A 154 -47.94 -11.67 1.11
N ARG A 155 -47.11 -10.83 0.52
CA ARG A 155 -47.25 -10.44 -0.90
C ARG A 155 -45.95 -10.73 -1.63
N PRO A 156 -45.99 -11.38 -2.81
CA PRO A 156 -44.80 -11.53 -3.64
C PRO A 156 -44.51 -10.17 -4.28
N LEU A 157 -43.80 -9.31 -3.55
CA LEU A 157 -43.16 -8.15 -4.14
C LEU A 157 -41.79 -8.62 -4.64
N THR A 158 -41.64 -8.68 -5.95
CA THR A 158 -40.37 -8.91 -6.63
C THR A 158 -39.48 -7.69 -6.35
N PHE A 159 -38.80 -7.67 -5.21
CA PHE A 159 -37.77 -6.68 -4.93
C PHE A 159 -36.55 -7.00 -5.79
N SER A 160 -36.44 -6.32 -6.93
CA SER A 160 -35.19 -6.25 -7.68
C SER A 160 -34.25 -5.30 -6.95
N PHE A 161 -33.52 -5.81 -5.95
CA PHE A 161 -32.43 -5.07 -5.35
C PHE A 161 -31.34 -4.85 -6.41
N PRO A 162 -30.84 -3.62 -6.62
CA PRO A 162 -29.70 -3.40 -7.51
C PRO A 162 -28.53 -4.24 -6.99
N GLN A 163 -27.99 -5.09 -7.85
CA GLN A 163 -26.83 -5.92 -7.56
C GLN A 163 -25.61 -5.02 -7.40
N VAL A 164 -25.31 -4.59 -6.16
CA VAL A 164 -24.07 -3.90 -5.88
C VAL A 164 -22.98 -4.96 -5.79
N ASN A 165 -22.12 -4.95 -6.80
CA ASN A 165 -21.13 -5.97 -7.07
C ASN A 165 -19.97 -5.89 -6.08
N LYS A 166 -19.46 -7.05 -5.71
CA LYS A 166 -18.17 -7.18 -5.06
C LYS A 166 -17.12 -7.09 -6.13
N GLU A 167 -16.05 -6.36 -5.89
CA GLU A 167 -15.05 -6.11 -6.92
C GLU A 167 -13.69 -6.61 -6.44
N ILE A 168 -13.11 -7.47 -7.27
CA ILE A 168 -11.70 -7.85 -7.19
C ILE A 168 -10.91 -6.57 -7.40
N VAL A 169 -9.88 -6.37 -6.58
CA VAL A 169 -8.97 -5.25 -6.75
C VAL A 169 -7.77 -5.76 -7.52
N SER A 170 -7.48 -5.14 -8.66
CA SER A 170 -6.41 -5.58 -9.57
C SER A 170 -5.20 -4.67 -9.49
N GLY A 171 -4.02 -5.25 -9.35
CA GLY A 171 -2.76 -4.50 -9.36
C GLY A 171 -2.61 -3.51 -8.21
N LEU A 172 -3.01 -3.91 -7.00
CA LEU A 172 -2.70 -3.13 -5.80
C LEU A 172 -1.19 -2.88 -5.74
N LYS A 173 -0.83 -1.64 -5.47
CA LYS A 173 0.54 -1.18 -5.32
C LYS A 173 0.64 -0.13 -4.23
N CYS A 174 1.72 -0.19 -3.47
CA CYS A 174 2.08 0.80 -2.46
C CYS A 174 3.27 1.61 -2.97
N LEU A 175 3.11 2.92 -3.09
CA LEU A 175 4.17 3.83 -3.49
C LEU A 175 4.65 4.60 -2.27
N HIS A 176 5.95 4.65 -2.06
CA HIS A 176 6.60 5.47 -1.06
C HIS A 176 7.48 6.50 -1.76
N HIS A 177 7.19 7.78 -1.53
CA HIS A 177 8.08 8.88 -1.87
C HIS A 177 8.77 9.36 -0.60
N THR A 178 10.09 9.25 -0.57
CA THR A 178 10.89 9.62 0.58
C THR A 178 11.59 10.94 0.32
N TYR A 179 11.41 11.89 1.23
CA TYR A 179 11.95 13.23 1.15
C TYR A 179 12.89 13.49 2.32
N ARG A 180 13.93 14.27 2.06
CA ARG A 180 14.86 14.75 3.07
C ARG A 180 15.17 16.21 2.82
N ARG A 181 14.97 17.05 3.84
CA ARG A 181 15.13 18.52 3.75
C ARG A 181 14.35 19.13 2.57
N GLY A 182 13.15 18.60 2.30
CA GLY A 182 12.28 19.04 1.21
C GLY A 182 12.64 18.50 -0.18
N LEU A 183 13.73 17.75 -0.34
CA LEU A 183 14.14 17.14 -1.61
C LEU A 183 13.71 15.67 -1.64
N ARG A 184 13.14 15.20 -2.75
CA ARG A 184 12.84 13.76 -2.95
C ARG A 184 14.17 13.01 -3.14
N VAL A 185 14.45 12.08 -2.24
CA VAL A 185 15.71 11.30 -2.23
C VAL A 185 15.52 9.86 -2.66
N ASP A 186 14.29 9.34 -2.58
CA ASP A 186 13.98 7.99 -2.98
C ASP A 186 12.52 7.84 -3.41
N LYS A 187 12.27 6.87 -4.30
CA LYS A 187 10.93 6.46 -4.75
C LYS A 187 10.92 4.93 -4.80
N ALA A 188 10.00 4.32 -4.06
CA ALA A 188 9.80 2.88 -4.06
C ALA A 188 8.36 2.54 -4.46
N ILE A 189 8.19 1.55 -5.34
CA ILE A 189 6.89 1.02 -5.76
C ILE A 189 6.85 -0.47 -5.43
N PHE A 190 5.96 -0.86 -4.54
CA PHE A 190 5.76 -2.26 -4.16
C PHE A 190 4.49 -2.78 -4.83
N MET A 191 4.64 -3.70 -5.78
CA MET A 191 3.52 -4.44 -6.35
C MET A 191 2.99 -5.42 -5.30
N VAL A 192 1.79 -5.14 -4.79
CA VAL A 192 1.11 -5.96 -3.78
C VAL A 192 0.39 -7.11 -4.47
N GLY A 193 -0.31 -6.83 -5.59
CA GLY A 193 -0.96 -7.82 -6.44
C GLY A 193 -2.48 -7.69 -6.53
N SER A 194 -3.17 -8.76 -6.91
CA SER A 194 -4.62 -8.76 -7.13
C SER A 194 -5.34 -9.58 -6.05
N TYR A 195 -6.40 -9.01 -5.49
CA TYR A 195 -7.07 -9.56 -4.30
C TYR A 195 -8.57 -9.61 -4.46
N GLY A 196 -9.15 -10.76 -4.15
CA GLY A 196 -10.59 -10.91 -4.02
C GLY A 196 -11.09 -10.39 -2.67
N PRO A 197 -12.40 -10.20 -2.53
CA PRO A 197 -13.00 -9.88 -1.24
C PRO A 197 -12.92 -11.09 -0.30
N ARG A 198 -12.35 -10.89 0.91
CA ARG A 198 -12.43 -11.89 2.00
C ARG A 198 -12.72 -11.23 3.35
N ALA A 199 -13.32 -11.97 4.29
CA ALA A 199 -13.65 -11.43 5.62
C ALA A 199 -12.41 -11.15 6.49
N GLN A 200 -11.33 -11.89 6.28
CA GLN A 200 -10.06 -11.77 7.00
C GLN A 200 -9.11 -10.74 6.35
N GLU A 201 -8.26 -10.12 7.15
CA GLU A 201 -7.25 -9.17 6.66
C GLU A 201 -6.21 -9.87 5.78
N TYR A 202 -5.84 -9.23 4.67
CA TYR A 202 -4.65 -9.53 3.88
C TYR A 202 -3.41 -8.94 4.51
N GLU A 203 -2.32 -9.69 4.45
CA GLU A 203 -0.99 -9.23 4.81
C GLU A 203 -0.10 -9.37 3.58
N PHE A 204 0.61 -8.29 3.27
CA PHE A 204 1.66 -8.27 2.28
C PHE A 204 2.95 -7.82 2.95
N VAL A 205 4.04 -8.52 2.66
CA VAL A 205 5.37 -8.20 3.21
C VAL A 205 6.30 -7.96 2.03
N THR A 206 6.99 -6.82 2.03
CA THR A 206 7.99 -6.48 1.00
C THR A 206 9.21 -7.39 1.09
N SER A 207 10.09 -7.31 0.07
CA SER A 207 11.46 -7.79 0.18
C SER A 207 12.20 -7.12 1.35
N VAL A 208 13.30 -7.73 1.77
CA VAL A 208 14.21 -7.12 2.74
C VAL A 208 14.78 -5.83 2.15
N GLU A 209 14.74 -4.77 2.93
CA GLU A 209 15.40 -3.50 2.66
C GLU A 209 16.41 -3.19 3.76
N GLU A 210 17.40 -2.40 3.43
CA GLU A 210 18.43 -1.97 4.37
C GLU A 210 18.29 -0.47 4.66
N ALA A 211 18.25 -0.11 5.94
CA ALA A 211 18.20 1.28 6.35
C ALA A 211 19.50 2.01 5.94
N PRO A 212 19.42 3.25 5.43
CA PRO A 212 20.60 3.96 4.96
C PRO A 212 21.59 4.21 6.11
N ARG A 213 22.89 4.18 5.81
CA ARG A 213 23.98 4.23 6.81
C ARG A 213 24.85 5.49 6.68
N GLY A 214 25.43 5.89 7.79
CA GLY A 214 26.50 6.89 7.86
C GLY A 214 26.00 8.27 8.26
N ALA A 215 26.92 9.11 8.73
CA ALA A 215 26.62 10.42 9.29
C ALA A 215 25.80 11.33 8.36
N LEU A 216 25.99 11.18 7.05
CA LEU A 216 25.25 11.92 6.04
C LEU A 216 23.86 11.35 5.78
N ALA A 217 23.56 10.09 6.06
CA ALA A 217 22.23 9.52 5.92
C ALA A 217 21.35 9.80 7.15
N ARG A 218 21.95 9.75 8.35
CA ARG A 218 21.21 9.96 9.61
C ARG A 218 20.38 11.26 9.63
N GLY A 219 19.25 11.21 10.32
CA GLY A 219 18.33 12.33 10.49
C GLY A 219 16.91 12.05 10.03
N LEU A 220 16.12 13.13 9.89
CA LEU A 220 14.69 13.07 9.62
C LEU A 220 14.38 12.97 8.13
N TYR A 221 13.53 12.01 7.81
CA TYR A 221 12.93 11.76 6.51
C TYR A 221 11.42 11.93 6.61
N VAL A 222 10.82 12.48 5.57
CA VAL A 222 9.36 12.54 5.38
C VAL A 222 9.01 11.49 4.34
N VAL A 223 8.15 10.54 4.68
CA VAL A 223 7.69 9.51 3.75
C VAL A 223 6.23 9.79 3.43
N ARG A 224 5.94 9.95 2.14
CA ARG A 224 4.58 10.03 1.62
C ARG A 224 4.22 8.70 1.00
N SER A 225 3.24 8.03 1.58
CA SER A 225 2.76 6.74 1.14
C SER A 225 1.43 6.87 0.41
N LEU A 226 1.27 6.12 -0.67
CA LEU A 226 0.05 6.05 -1.47
C LEU A 226 -0.26 4.57 -1.80
N PHE A 227 -1.45 4.13 -1.43
CA PHE A 227 -1.98 2.82 -1.79
C PHE A 227 -3.00 2.99 -2.93
N THR A 228 -2.71 2.41 -4.08
CA THR A 228 -3.51 2.56 -5.32
C THR A 228 -3.56 1.23 -6.08
N ASP A 229 -4.37 1.17 -7.12
CA ASP A 229 -4.50 0.02 -8.03
C ASP A 229 -4.27 0.39 -9.50
N ASP A 230 -4.52 -0.56 -10.41
CA ASP A 230 -4.49 -0.35 -11.86
C ASP A 230 -5.58 0.61 -12.35
N ASP A 231 -6.68 0.72 -11.59
CA ASP A 231 -7.78 1.65 -11.86
C ASP A 231 -7.47 3.09 -11.42
N ARG A 232 -6.27 3.31 -10.86
CA ARG A 232 -5.79 4.60 -10.32
C ARG A 232 -6.67 5.15 -9.19
N LEU A 233 -7.33 4.26 -8.46
CA LEU A 233 -8.10 4.64 -7.28
C LEU A 233 -7.14 4.87 -6.12
N ASN A 234 -7.18 6.07 -5.54
CA ASN A 234 -6.48 6.36 -4.29
C ASN A 234 -7.26 5.71 -3.12
N HIS A 235 -6.81 4.53 -2.69
CA HIS A 235 -7.42 3.81 -1.56
C HIS A 235 -7.02 4.42 -0.22
N LEU A 236 -5.77 4.87 -0.10
CA LEU A 236 -5.28 5.60 1.07
C LEU A 236 -4.01 6.35 0.71
N SER A 237 -3.91 7.61 1.15
CA SER A 237 -2.67 8.37 1.13
C SER A 237 -2.41 8.95 2.51
N TRP A 238 -1.17 8.82 2.98
CA TRP A 238 -0.75 9.33 4.28
C TRP A 238 0.72 9.77 4.25
N GLU A 239 1.09 10.63 5.19
CA GLU A 239 2.44 11.13 5.37
C GLU A 239 2.89 10.79 6.79
N TRP A 240 4.14 10.37 6.93
CA TRP A 240 4.72 9.97 8.20
C TRP A 240 6.22 10.28 8.24
N HIS A 241 6.77 10.42 9.43
CA HIS A 241 8.17 10.78 9.61
C HIS A 241 9.01 9.59 10.07
N LEU A 242 10.17 9.41 9.45
CA LEU A 242 11.16 8.39 9.78
C LEU A 242 12.45 9.07 10.22
N HIS A 243 12.96 8.74 11.40
CA HIS A 243 14.23 9.25 11.90
C HIS A 243 15.28 8.13 11.92
N VAL A 244 16.27 8.25 11.05
CA VAL A 244 17.37 7.28 10.95
C VAL A 244 18.47 7.67 11.93
N CYS A 245 18.76 6.79 12.90
CA CYS A 245 19.68 7.03 14.02
C CYS A 245 20.83 6.05 14.05
N GLN A 246 21.89 6.35 14.80
CA GLN A 246 22.98 5.40 15.01
C GLN A 246 22.53 4.24 15.92
N ASP A 247 21.73 4.53 16.94
CA ASP A 247 21.11 3.57 17.82
C ASP A 247 19.63 3.87 18.10
N TRP A 248 18.90 2.87 18.58
CA TRP A 248 17.46 2.98 18.88
C TRP A 248 17.11 3.90 20.05
N LYS A 249 18.11 4.30 20.83
CA LYS A 249 17.94 5.12 22.05
C LYS A 249 18.30 6.59 21.84
N ASP A 250 18.64 6.97 20.60
CA ASP A 250 19.05 8.32 20.24
C ASP A 250 17.87 9.25 19.95
#